data_AF-A0A8X6KFP9-F1
#
_entry.id   AF-A0A8X6KFP9-F1
#
_cell.length_a   1.000
_cell.length_b   1.000
_cell.length_c   1.000
_cell.angle_alpha   90.00
_cell.angle_beta   90.00
_cell.angle_gamma   90.00
#
_symmetry.space_group_name_H-M   'P 1'
#
loop_
_entity.id
_entity.type
_entity.pdbx_description
1 polymer ?
#
loop_
_entity_poly.entity_id
_entity_poly.type
_entity_poly.pdbx_seq_one_letter_code
_entity_poly.pdbx_strand_id
1 'polypeptide(L)'
;MGYFGLPIAMALFDEDSVSVYVVCYIGMALFENSLGFYIAANGIYTAKECILKLFKLPSLYAMVLGFFLSIYDIQIPTFLTDVMMNIRSTFVTLGMVLLGVSIANIASFKIDWKLALITITAKYVFWPLFVLGIVLLDKHVIGIYDESIYKALMLLAIIPVSGSSIILANILNYQPDKATLLLLISTAVGLFYVPLIISLFFSKLVPF
;
A
#
# COMPACT_ATOMS: atom_id res chain seq x y z
N MET A 1 2.29 3.46 0.60
CA MET A 1 1.98 2.31 -0.26
C MET A 1 1.84 2.71 -1.73
N GLY A 2 0.81 3.49 -2.12
CA GLY A 2 0.52 3.76 -3.54
C GLY A 2 1.64 4.43 -4.34
N TYR A 3 2.34 5.40 -3.76
CA TYR A 3 3.43 6.09 -4.46
C TYR A 3 4.78 5.35 -4.49
N PHE A 4 4.94 4.27 -3.73
CA PHE A 4 6.16 3.43 -3.77
C PHE A 4 5.91 2.14 -4.58
N GLY A 5 4.79 1.46 -4.33
CA GLY A 5 4.51 0.16 -4.93
C GLY A 5 4.02 0.21 -6.37
N LEU A 6 3.27 1.23 -6.77
CA LEU A 6 2.72 1.31 -8.14
C LEU A 6 3.82 1.46 -9.21
N PRO A 7 4.84 2.33 -9.06
CA PRO A 7 5.95 2.38 -10.01
C PRO A 7 6.70 1.05 -10.14
N ILE A 8 6.84 0.32 -9.03
CA ILE A 8 7.52 -0.99 -9.02
C ILE A 8 6.66 -2.04 -9.74
N ALA A 9 5.35 -2.06 -9.51
CA ALA A 9 4.42 -2.93 -10.22
C ALA A 9 4.51 -2.68 -11.73
N MET A 10 4.46 -1.41 -12.16
CA MET A 10 4.55 -1.04 -13.58
C MET A 10 5.89 -1.39 -14.22
N ALA A 11 6.98 -1.41 -13.44
CA ALA A 11 8.30 -1.77 -13.95
C ALA A 11 8.52 -3.29 -14.09
N LEU A 12 7.72 -4.10 -13.40
CA LEU A 12 7.93 -5.54 -13.29
C LEU A 12 6.83 -6.38 -13.92
N PHE A 13 5.60 -5.88 -13.92
CA PHE A 13 4.40 -6.65 -14.27
C PHE A 13 3.88 -6.21 -15.64
N ASP A 14 3.24 -7.15 -16.34
CA ASP A 14 2.41 -6.88 -17.51
C ASP A 14 1.17 -6.05 -17.15
N GLU A 15 0.50 -5.48 -18.16
CA GLU A 15 -0.64 -4.57 -17.96
C GLU A 15 -1.81 -5.20 -17.18
N ASP A 16 -2.06 -6.50 -17.40
CA ASP A 16 -3.12 -7.24 -16.70
C ASP A 16 -2.77 -7.40 -15.22
N SER A 17 -1.54 -7.84 -14.93
CA SER A 17 -1.03 -7.97 -13.57
C SER A 17 -0.95 -6.64 -12.82
N VAL A 18 -0.62 -5.53 -13.51
CA VAL A 18 -0.70 -4.18 -12.93
C VAL A 18 -2.14 -3.81 -12.58
N SER A 19 -3.09 -4.15 -13.45
CA SER A 19 -4.51 -3.87 -13.21
C SER A 19 -5.02 -4.63 -11.98
N VAL A 20 -4.67 -5.91 -11.85
CA VAL A 20 -4.96 -6.73 -10.66
C VAL A 20 -4.33 -6.13 -9.41
N TYR A 21 -3.05 -5.72 -9.48
CA TYR A 21 -2.37 -5.05 -8.38
C TYR A 21 -3.09 -3.78 -7.92
N VAL A 22 -3.57 -2.94 -8.84
CA VAL A 22 -4.32 -1.72 -8.51
C VAL A 22 -5.61 -2.05 -7.77
N VAL A 23 -6.35 -3.08 -8.19
CA VAL A 23 -7.57 -3.54 -7.50
C VAL A 23 -7.25 -4.03 -6.09
N CYS A 24 -6.23 -4.88 -5.93
CA CYS A 24 -5.77 -5.34 -4.61
C CYS A 24 -5.34 -4.17 -3.72
N TYR A 25 -4.63 -3.20 -4.29
CA TYR A 25 -4.19 -1.98 -3.59
C TYR A 25 -5.38 -1.14 -3.11
N ILE A 26 -6.43 -0.97 -3.93
CA ILE A 26 -7.66 -0.26 -3.53
C ILE A 26 -8.31 -1.00 -2.36
N GLY A 27 -8.42 -2.33 -2.41
CA GLY A 27 -8.94 -3.13 -1.30
C GLY A 27 -8.16 -2.92 0.00
N MET A 28 -6.82 -2.94 -0.08
CA MET A 28 -5.94 -2.64 1.05
C MET A 28 -6.14 -1.22 1.57
N ALA A 29 -6.26 -0.22 0.68
CA ALA A 29 -6.50 1.16 1.06
C ALA A 29 -7.86 1.34 1.75
N LEU A 30 -8.91 0.66 1.28
CA LEU A 30 -10.23 0.68 1.94
C LEU A 30 -10.15 0.04 3.33
N PHE A 31 -9.44 -1.08 3.48
CA PHE A 31 -9.19 -1.70 4.78
C PHE A 31 -8.44 -0.77 5.74
N GLU A 32 -7.36 -0.14 5.26
CA GLU A 32 -6.54 0.79 6.06
C GLU A 32 -7.37 1.99 6.55
N ASN A 33 -8.18 2.58 5.66
CA ASN A 33 -9.00 3.74 6.01
C ASN A 33 -10.30 3.39 6.77
N SER A 34 -10.61 2.11 6.96
CA SER A 34 -11.79 1.66 7.72
C SER A 34 -11.39 0.96 9.02
N LEU A 35 -11.09 -0.34 8.97
CA LEU A 35 -10.72 -1.14 10.13
C LEU A 35 -9.38 -0.70 10.72
N GLY A 36 -8.39 -0.40 9.87
CA GLY A 36 -7.10 0.13 10.33
C GLY A 36 -7.27 1.44 11.11
N PHE A 37 -8.05 2.37 10.54
CA PHE A 37 -8.41 3.64 11.19
C PHE A 37 -9.18 3.42 12.51
N TYR A 38 -10.17 2.53 12.53
CA TYR A 38 -10.96 2.25 13.73
C TYR A 38 -10.10 1.70 14.88
N ILE A 39 -9.20 0.76 14.58
CA ILE A 39 -8.27 0.19 15.57
C ILE A 39 -7.33 1.28 16.09
N ALA A 40 -6.79 2.12 15.20
CA ALA A 40 -5.88 3.19 15.57
C ALA A 40 -6.57 4.31 16.38
N ALA A 41 -7.84 4.60 16.09
CA ALA A 41 -8.63 5.61 16.79
C ALA A 41 -9.52 5.02 17.88
N ASN A 42 -9.23 3.80 18.33
CA ASN A 42 -10.01 3.12 19.35
C ASN A 42 -9.99 3.94 20.65
N GLY A 43 -11.18 4.27 21.16
CA GLY A 43 -11.35 5.19 22.30
C GLY A 43 -11.54 6.67 21.94
N ILE A 44 -11.39 7.05 20.67
CA ILE A 44 -11.65 8.41 20.15
C ILE A 44 -12.92 8.43 19.28
N TYR A 45 -13.08 7.45 18.39
CA TYR A 45 -14.23 7.33 17.50
C TYR A 45 -14.98 6.01 17.70
N THR A 46 -16.30 6.05 17.53
CA THR A 46 -17.16 4.88 17.48
C THR A 46 -17.06 4.15 16.14
N ALA A 47 -17.44 2.86 16.11
CA ALA A 47 -17.46 2.08 14.87
C ALA A 47 -18.33 2.71 13.78
N LYS A 48 -19.47 3.30 14.18
CA LYS A 48 -20.39 4.01 13.26
C LYS A 48 -19.72 5.21 12.60
N GLU A 49 -18.95 6.00 13.36
CA GLU A 49 -18.23 7.15 12.83
C GLU A 49 -17.13 6.74 11.84
N CYS A 50 -16.43 5.63 12.11
CA CYS A 50 -15.41 5.11 11.20
C CYS A 50 -16.02 4.61 9.88
N ILE A 51 -17.16 3.91 9.93
CA ILE A 51 -17.90 3.50 8.74
C ILE A 51 -18.40 4.73 7.94
N LEU A 52 -18.95 5.74 8.62
CA LEU A 52 -19.38 6.97 7.96
C LEU A 52 -18.22 7.73 7.30
N LYS A 53 -17.00 7.67 7.86
CA LYS A 53 -15.81 8.24 7.22
C LYS A 53 -15.41 7.46 5.96
N LEU A 54 -15.53 6.13 5.95
CA LEU A 54 -15.28 5.31 4.76
C LEU A 54 -16.15 5.76 3.58
N PHE A 55 -17.44 6.01 3.83
CA PHE A 55 -18.36 6.53 2.81
C PHE A 55 -18.03 7.95 2.35
N LYS A 56 -17.17 8.71 3.05
CA LYS A 56 -16.71 10.04 2.60
C LYS A 56 -15.44 9.97 1.76
N LEU A 57 -14.81 8.80 1.63
CA LEU A 57 -13.56 8.67 0.90
C LEU A 57 -13.78 8.70 -0.61
N PRO A 58 -13.14 9.62 -1.34
CA PRO A 58 -13.23 9.68 -2.80
C PRO A 58 -12.81 8.38 -3.49
N SER A 59 -11.87 7.64 -2.90
CA SER A 59 -11.37 6.37 -3.45
C SER A 59 -12.45 5.30 -3.56
N LEU A 60 -13.41 5.26 -2.63
CA LEU A 60 -14.54 4.33 -2.69
C LEU A 60 -15.43 4.64 -3.89
N TYR A 61 -15.76 5.91 -4.09
CA TYR A 61 -16.56 6.36 -5.23
C TYR A 61 -15.84 6.16 -6.56
N ALA A 62 -14.53 6.44 -6.61
CA ALA A 62 -13.71 6.21 -7.79
C ALA A 62 -13.64 4.71 -8.15
N MET A 63 -13.55 3.83 -7.15
CA MET A 63 -13.59 2.38 -7.36
C MET A 63 -14.94 1.95 -7.94
N VAL A 64 -16.05 2.39 -7.34
CA VAL A 64 -17.40 2.07 -7.82
C VAL A 64 -17.61 2.57 -9.25
N LEU A 65 -17.22 3.82 -9.53
CA LEU A 65 -17.31 4.40 -10.88
C LEU A 65 -16.42 3.65 -11.87
N GLY A 66 -15.19 3.29 -11.48
CA GLY A 66 -14.29 2.49 -12.31
C GLY A 66 -14.86 1.12 -12.67
N PHE A 67 -15.48 0.43 -11.71
CA PHE A 67 -16.18 -0.83 -11.98
C PHE A 67 -17.37 -0.63 -12.93
N PHE A 68 -18.17 0.42 -12.74
CA PHE A 68 -19.26 0.73 -13.66
C PHE A 68 -18.75 0.98 -15.07
N LEU A 69 -17.74 1.83 -15.26
CA LEU A 69 -17.15 2.08 -16.57
C LEU A 69 -16.60 0.80 -17.22
N SER A 70 -15.96 -0.06 -16.42
CA SER A 70 -15.40 -1.33 -16.88
C SER A 70 -16.47 -2.33 -17.32
N ILE A 71 -17.59 -2.45 -16.60
CA ILE A 71 -18.69 -3.38 -16.96
C ILE A 71 -19.39 -2.96 -18.26
N TYR A 72 -19.54 -1.66 -18.48
CA TYR A 72 -20.19 -1.11 -19.67
C TYR A 72 -19.24 -0.88 -20.85
N ASP A 73 -17.97 -1.30 -20.72
CA ASP A 73 -16.90 -1.11 -21.72
C ASP A 73 -16.84 0.33 -22.27
N ILE A 74 -17.03 1.31 -21.37
CA ILE A 74 -17.05 2.72 -21.75
C ILE A 74 -15.61 3.15 -22.02
N GLN A 75 -15.28 3.34 -23.28
CA GLN A 75 -13.98 3.84 -23.68
C GLN A 75 -13.75 5.25 -23.15
N ILE A 76 -12.69 5.40 -22.36
CA ILE A 76 -12.28 6.70 -21.84
C ILE A 76 -11.59 7.47 -22.96
N PRO A 77 -12.00 8.73 -23.25
CA PRO A 77 -11.33 9.54 -24.26
C PRO A 77 -9.83 9.67 -23.99
N THR A 78 -9.01 9.67 -25.04
CA THR A 78 -7.54 9.73 -24.93
C THR A 78 -7.03 10.94 -24.12
N PHE A 79 -7.72 12.08 -24.23
CA PHE A 79 -7.41 13.25 -23.42
C PHE A 79 -7.53 12.96 -21.90
N LEU A 80 -8.53 12.19 -21.46
CA LEU A 80 -8.67 11.83 -20.05
C LEU A 80 -7.57 10.86 -19.62
N THR A 81 -7.20 9.88 -20.46
CA THR A 81 -6.13 8.93 -20.12
C THR A 81 -4.78 9.63 -19.91
N ASP A 82 -4.45 10.61 -20.75
CA ASP A 82 -3.23 11.40 -20.62
C ASP A 82 -3.23 12.23 -19.33
N VAL A 83 -4.37 12.86 -19.01
CA VAL A 83 -4.54 13.60 -17.76
C VAL A 83 -4.40 12.66 -16.56
N MET A 84 -5.01 11.47 -16.58
CA MET A 84 -4.90 10.49 -15.50
C MET A 84 -3.46 10.01 -15.30
N MET A 85 -2.70 9.81 -16.38
CA MET A 85 -1.29 9.44 -16.31
C MET A 85 -0.45 10.55 -15.67
N ASN A 86 -0.69 11.81 -16.02
CA ASN A 86 -0.02 12.97 -15.41
C ASN A 86 -0.41 13.15 -13.93
N ILE A 87 -1.69 12.95 -13.59
CA ILE A 87 -2.16 12.97 -12.19
C ILE A 87 -1.46 11.88 -11.38
N ARG A 88 -1.32 10.66 -11.94
CA ARG A 88 -0.62 9.55 -11.29
C ARG A 88 0.83 9.91 -10.96
N SER A 89 1.59 10.43 -11.93
CA SER A 89 2.99 10.85 -11.72
C SER A 89 3.11 12.00 -10.71
N THR A 90 2.16 12.93 -10.75
CA THR A 90 2.08 14.03 -9.78
C THR A 90 1.78 13.52 -8.37
N PHE A 91 0.85 12.56 -8.23
CA PHE A 91 0.51 11.92 -6.96
C PHE A 91 1.72 11.23 -6.33
N VAL A 92 2.52 10.51 -7.13
CA VAL A 92 3.78 9.90 -6.65
C VAL A 92 4.73 10.96 -6.10
N THR A 93 4.97 12.01 -6.89
CA THR A 93 5.87 13.11 -6.53
C THR A 93 5.41 13.84 -5.26
N LEU A 94 4.14 14.23 -5.19
CA LEU A 94 3.58 14.90 -4.01
C LEU A 94 3.63 14.01 -2.77
N GLY A 95 3.35 12.71 -2.92
CA GLY A 95 3.46 11.74 -1.82
C GLY A 95 4.87 11.71 -1.22
N MET A 96 5.90 11.73 -2.06
CA MET A 96 7.30 11.76 -1.60
C MET A 96 7.68 13.11 -0.98
N VAL A 97 7.19 14.22 -1.53
CA VAL A 97 7.38 15.57 -0.93
C VAL A 97 6.74 15.65 0.45
N LEU A 98 5.52 15.14 0.62
CA LEU A 98 4.84 15.08 1.92
C LEU A 98 5.61 14.26 2.95
N LEU A 99 6.26 13.17 2.50
CA LEU A 99 7.16 12.38 3.34
C LEU A 99 8.36 13.23 3.82
N GLY A 100 8.99 13.97 2.90
CA GLY A 100 10.07 14.92 3.22
C GLY A 100 9.65 16.02 4.19
N VAL A 101 8.48 16.63 3.98
CA VAL A 101 7.90 17.63 4.89
C VAL A 101 7.62 17.03 6.27
N SER A 102 7.11 15.79 6.32
CA SER A 102 6.87 15.09 7.59
C SER A 102 8.16 14.87 8.36
N ILE A 103 9.25 14.51 7.68
CA ILE A 103 10.58 14.35 8.28
C ILE A 103 11.13 15.69 8.79
N ALA A 104 10.96 16.76 8.02
CA ALA A 104 11.42 18.10 8.40
C ALA A 104 10.70 18.66 9.65
N ASN A 105 9.46 18.24 9.89
CA ASN A 105 8.66 18.66 11.04
C ASN A 105 8.87 17.81 12.31
N ILE A 106 9.79 16.82 12.30
CA ILE A 106 10.11 16.03 13.50
C ILE A 106 10.73 16.97 14.55
N ALA A 107 10.05 17.13 15.69
CA ALA A 107 10.53 17.97 16.78
C ALA A 107 11.67 17.30 17.56
N SER A 108 11.62 15.97 17.70
CA SER A 108 12.64 15.19 18.42
C SER A 108 13.05 13.95 17.65
N PHE A 109 14.30 13.92 17.18
CA PHE A 109 14.90 12.76 16.51
C PHE A 109 15.29 11.67 17.53
N LYS A 110 14.31 11.09 18.21
CA LYS A 110 14.50 9.98 19.16
C LYS A 110 13.90 8.70 18.59
N ILE A 111 14.76 7.87 18.02
CA ILE A 111 14.37 6.58 17.47
C ILE A 111 14.14 5.61 18.64
N ASP A 112 12.92 5.10 18.72
CA ASP A 112 12.57 3.98 19.60
C ASP A 112 13.02 2.68 18.92
N TRP A 113 14.26 2.26 19.17
CA TRP A 113 14.83 1.10 18.46
C TRP A 113 14.05 -0.19 18.70
N LYS A 114 13.44 -0.35 19.88
CA LYS A 114 12.60 -1.50 20.18
C LYS A 114 11.37 -1.51 19.28
N LEU A 115 10.65 -0.41 19.20
CA LEU A 115 9.48 -0.27 18.33
C LEU A 115 9.84 -0.44 16.85
N ALA A 116 10.96 0.17 16.42
CA ALA A 116 11.43 0.08 15.05
C ALA A 116 11.79 -1.35 14.66
N LEU A 117 12.58 -2.06 15.48
CA LEU A 117 12.96 -3.45 15.21
C LEU A 117 11.75 -4.37 15.17
N ILE A 118 10.81 -4.23 16.11
CA ILE A 118 9.58 -5.04 16.13
C ILE A 118 8.78 -4.80 14.85
N THR A 119 8.57 -3.54 14.48
CA THR A 119 7.75 -3.21 13.31
C THR A 119 8.40 -3.63 12.00
N ILE A 120 9.71 -3.39 11.85
CA ILE A 120 10.46 -3.80 10.66
C ILE A 120 10.46 -5.33 10.55
N THR A 121 10.72 -6.06 11.63
CA THR A 121 10.70 -7.53 11.59
C THR A 121 9.30 -8.07 11.29
N ALA A 122 8.26 -7.50 11.91
CA ALA A 122 6.87 -7.84 11.60
C ALA A 122 6.53 -7.60 10.13
N LYS A 123 6.89 -6.43 9.59
CA LYS A 123 6.53 -6.01 8.23
C LYS A 123 7.37 -6.66 7.14
N TYR A 124 8.65 -6.91 7.38
CA TYR A 124 9.59 -7.41 6.37
C TYR A 124 9.96 -8.88 6.53
N VAL A 125 9.60 -9.54 7.63
CA VAL A 125 9.86 -10.97 7.80
C VAL A 125 8.55 -11.72 7.95
N PHE A 126 7.81 -11.44 9.02
CA PHE A 126 6.61 -12.21 9.34
C PHE A 126 5.50 -12.01 8.30
N TRP A 127 5.24 -10.78 7.87
CA TRP A 127 4.18 -10.49 6.91
C TRP A 127 4.42 -11.10 5.51
N PRO A 128 5.60 -10.95 4.88
CA PRO A 128 5.90 -11.61 3.62
C PRO A 128 5.88 -13.13 3.72
N LEU A 129 6.37 -13.71 4.82
CA LEU A 129 6.29 -15.17 5.05
C LEU A 129 4.85 -15.66 5.19
N PHE A 130 4.00 -14.89 5.88
CA PHE A 130 2.58 -15.19 6.02
C PHE A 130 1.87 -15.16 4.66
N VAL A 131 2.08 -14.11 3.86
CA VAL A 131 1.51 -13.99 2.51
C VAL A 131 2.03 -15.09 1.60
N LEU A 132 3.33 -15.40 1.67
CA LEU A 132 3.92 -16.52 0.94
C LEU A 132 3.26 -17.85 1.31
N GLY A 133 3.01 -18.09 2.60
CA GLY A 133 2.30 -19.27 3.08
C GLY A 133 0.90 -19.40 2.47
N ILE A 134 0.16 -18.29 2.38
CA ILE A 134 -1.16 -18.24 1.73
C ILE A 134 -1.03 -18.56 0.23
N VAL A 135 -0.08 -17.92 -0.46
CA VAL A 135 0.14 -18.12 -1.91
C VAL A 135 0.52 -19.58 -2.21
N LEU A 136 1.43 -20.18 -1.42
CA LEU A 136 1.83 -21.57 -1.61
C LEU A 136 0.69 -22.54 -1.31
N LEU A 137 -0.10 -22.27 -0.28
CA LEU A 137 -1.25 -23.09 0.08
C LEU A 137 -2.33 -23.03 -1.01
N ASP A 138 -2.64 -21.84 -1.51
CA ASP A 138 -3.59 -21.71 -2.62
C ASP A 138 -3.05 -22.39 -3.89
N LYS A 139 -1.80 -22.15 -4.27
CA LYS A 139 -1.18 -22.72 -5.48
C LYS A 139 -1.14 -24.25 -5.50
N HIS A 140 -0.97 -24.90 -4.35
CA HIS A 140 -0.81 -26.36 -4.28
C HIS A 140 -2.06 -27.12 -3.82
N VAL A 141 -2.99 -26.48 -3.11
CA VAL A 141 -4.13 -27.17 -2.50
C VAL A 141 -5.47 -26.70 -3.06
N ILE A 142 -5.70 -25.40 -3.16
CA ILE A 142 -7.03 -24.85 -3.42
C ILE A 142 -7.23 -24.46 -4.88
N GLY A 143 -6.25 -23.75 -5.47
CA GLY A 143 -6.25 -23.31 -6.86
C GLY A 143 -7.31 -22.26 -7.18
N ILE A 144 -7.60 -21.31 -6.27
CA ILE A 144 -8.60 -20.27 -6.52
C ILE A 144 -8.03 -19.12 -7.33
N TYR A 145 -6.80 -18.69 -7.03
CA TYR A 145 -6.22 -17.48 -7.62
C TYR A 145 -5.28 -17.80 -8.78
N ASP A 146 -5.17 -16.85 -9.69
CA ASP A 146 -4.25 -16.89 -10.81
C ASP A 146 -2.89 -16.28 -10.44
N GLU A 147 -1.93 -16.41 -11.35
CA GLU A 147 -0.58 -15.94 -11.14
C GLU A 147 -0.48 -14.42 -10.93
N SER A 148 -1.34 -13.65 -11.58
CA SER A 148 -1.40 -12.19 -11.46
C SER A 148 -1.76 -11.75 -10.04
N ILE A 149 -2.71 -12.44 -9.40
CA ILE A 149 -3.07 -12.20 -8.00
C ILE A 149 -1.91 -12.56 -7.07
N TYR A 150 -1.20 -13.66 -7.31
CA TYR A 150 -0.02 -14.01 -6.51
C TYR A 150 1.08 -12.95 -6.62
N LYS A 151 1.38 -12.46 -7.83
CA LYS A 151 2.33 -11.36 -8.10
C LYS A 151 1.92 -10.11 -7.31
N ALA A 152 0.65 -9.72 -7.37
CA ALA A 152 0.11 -8.56 -6.67
C ALA A 152 0.22 -8.67 -5.15
N LEU A 153 -0.21 -9.81 -4.57
CA LEU A 153 -0.17 -10.06 -3.13
C LEU A 153 1.27 -10.03 -2.59
N MET A 154 2.20 -10.68 -3.31
CA MET A 154 3.62 -10.70 -2.93
C MET A 154 4.23 -9.30 -2.97
N LEU A 155 3.94 -8.51 -4.00
CA LEU A 155 4.44 -7.13 -4.07
C LEU A 155 3.89 -6.25 -2.94
N LEU A 156 2.59 -6.33 -2.66
CA LEU A 156 1.96 -5.61 -1.54
C LEU A 156 2.55 -6.03 -0.17
N ALA A 157 3.01 -7.27 -0.05
CA ALA A 157 3.61 -7.76 1.18
C ALA A 157 4.99 -7.12 1.45
N ILE A 158 5.82 -6.95 0.41
CA ILE A 158 7.22 -6.55 0.55
C ILE A 158 7.45 -5.03 0.50
N ILE A 159 6.49 -4.25 0.02
CA ILE A 159 6.60 -2.78 0.00
C ILE A 159 6.62 -2.18 1.42
N PRO A 160 7.31 -1.02 1.61
CA PRO A 160 7.44 -0.35 2.90
C PRO A 160 6.12 0.09 3.51
N VAL A 161 6.15 0.45 4.79
CA VAL A 161 4.99 0.92 5.57
C VAL A 161 4.24 2.06 4.85
N SER A 162 2.95 2.21 5.15
CA SER A 162 2.09 3.16 4.45
C SER A 162 2.28 4.57 4.98
N GLY A 163 2.34 5.55 4.07
CA GLY A 163 2.38 6.97 4.44
C GLY A 163 1.10 7.48 5.09
N SER A 164 -0.04 6.84 4.82
CA SER A 164 -1.31 7.17 5.49
C SER A 164 -1.23 6.95 7.00
N SER A 165 -0.35 6.07 7.48
CA SER A 165 -0.09 5.90 8.91
C SER A 165 0.49 7.17 9.57
N ILE A 166 1.28 7.97 8.85
CA ILE A 166 1.78 9.27 9.34
C ILE A 166 0.64 10.28 9.44
N ILE A 167 -0.18 10.38 8.39
CA ILE A 167 -1.31 11.30 8.36
C ILE A 167 -2.24 10.97 9.54
N LEU A 168 -2.48 9.69 9.76
CA LEU A 168 -3.29 9.21 10.87
C LEU A 168 -2.68 9.54 12.23
N ALA A 169 -1.39 9.32 12.42
CA ALA A 169 -0.67 9.66 13.66
C ALA A 169 -0.74 11.17 13.96
N ASN A 170 -0.67 12.01 12.93
CA ASN A 170 -0.84 13.46 13.07
C ASN A 170 -2.29 13.84 13.43
N ILE A 171 -3.29 13.28 12.75
CA ILE A 171 -4.71 13.55 13.04
C ILE A 171 -5.08 13.14 14.46
N LEU A 172 -4.59 11.99 14.92
CA LEU A 172 -4.87 11.47 16.26
C LEU A 172 -3.94 12.04 17.35
N ASN A 173 -2.97 12.90 16.99
CA ASN A 173 -1.92 13.38 17.87
C ASN A 173 -1.20 12.25 18.65
N TYR A 174 -1.04 11.10 18.00
CA TYR A 174 -0.47 9.90 18.60
C TYR A 174 0.94 9.65 18.08
N GLN A 175 1.94 10.17 18.81
CA GLN A 175 3.37 9.99 18.54
C GLN A 175 3.76 10.19 17.05
N PRO A 176 3.41 11.33 16.42
CA PRO A 176 3.64 11.57 14.99
C PRO A 176 5.12 11.46 14.60
N ASP A 177 6.02 11.96 15.46
CA ASP A 177 7.48 11.86 15.25
C ASP A 177 7.94 10.41 15.10
N LYS A 178 7.43 9.50 15.95
CA LYS A 178 7.80 8.08 15.88
C LYS A 178 7.27 7.41 14.62
N ALA A 179 6.03 7.73 14.21
CA ALA A 179 5.45 7.20 12.98
C ALA A 179 6.24 7.65 11.74
N THR A 180 6.67 8.91 11.71
CA THR A 180 7.50 9.45 10.62
C THR A 180 8.88 8.82 10.58
N LEU A 181 9.58 8.70 11.72
CA LEU A 181 10.88 8.04 11.81
C LEU A 181 10.79 6.58 11.38
N LEU A 182 9.71 5.89 11.78
CA LEU A 182 9.49 4.51 11.41
C LEU A 182 9.27 4.34 9.90
N LEU A 183 8.50 5.23 9.29
CA LEU A 183 8.33 5.23 7.84
C LEU A 183 9.66 5.51 7.12
N LEU A 184 10.45 6.47 7.61
CA LEU A 184 11.77 6.76 7.05
C LEU A 184 12.67 5.52 7.08
N ILE A 185 12.78 4.86 8.23
CA ILE A 185 13.59 3.64 8.37
C ILE A 185 13.04 2.53 7.48
N SER A 186 11.72 2.32 7.45
CA SER A 186 11.10 1.33 6.57
C SER A 186 11.39 1.63 5.10
N THR A 187 11.30 2.88 4.67
CA THR A 187 11.54 3.25 3.26
C THR A 187 13.01 3.02 2.89
N ALA A 188 13.95 3.33 3.79
CA ALA A 188 15.37 3.06 3.61
C ALA A 188 15.67 1.55 3.54
N VAL A 189 15.07 0.74 4.42
CA VAL A 189 15.18 -0.73 4.38
C VAL A 189 14.55 -1.26 3.08
N GLY A 190 13.38 -0.76 2.71
CA GLY A 190 12.63 -1.13 1.51
C GLY A 190 13.41 -0.92 0.22
N LEU A 191 14.25 0.12 0.15
CA LEU A 191 15.12 0.41 -1.01
C LEU A 191 16.01 -0.79 -1.39
N PHE A 192 16.53 -1.52 -0.39
CA PHE A 192 17.37 -2.69 -0.62
C PHE A 192 16.58 -3.99 -0.54
N TYR A 193 15.63 -4.07 0.39
CA TYR A 193 14.85 -5.28 0.65
C TYR A 193 13.95 -5.65 -0.54
N VAL A 194 13.25 -4.66 -1.14
CA VAL A 194 12.28 -4.93 -2.21
C VAL A 194 12.97 -5.52 -3.44
N PRO A 195 14.03 -4.91 -4.02
CA PRO A 195 14.76 -5.53 -5.13
C PRO A 195 15.36 -6.89 -4.78
N LEU A 196 15.89 -7.05 -3.57
CA LEU A 196 16.49 -8.31 -3.11
C LEU A 196 15.45 -9.45 -3.10
N ILE A 197 14.30 -9.23 -2.48
CA ILE A 197 13.25 -10.26 -2.45
C ILE A 197 12.69 -10.52 -3.83
N ILE A 198 12.52 -9.48 -4.66
CA ILE A 198 12.06 -9.66 -6.04
C ILE A 198 13.03 -10.56 -6.80
N SER A 199 14.34 -10.29 -6.71
CA SER A 199 15.37 -11.11 -7.36
C SER A 199 15.38 -12.58 -6.88
N LEU A 200 15.10 -12.82 -5.59
CA LEU A 200 15.11 -14.17 -5.01
C LEU A 200 13.83 -14.97 -5.29
N PHE A 201 12.67 -14.32 -5.20
CA PHE A 201 11.36 -14.98 -5.24
C PHE A 201 10.74 -15.00 -6.63
N PHE A 202 10.75 -13.87 -7.34
CA PHE A 202 10.10 -13.79 -8.65
C PHE A 202 10.88 -14.56 -9.71
N SER A 203 12.19 -14.73 -9.56
CA SER A 203 12.96 -15.57 -10.49
C SER A 203 12.71 -17.09 -10.34
N LYS A 204 12.06 -17.56 -9.26
CA LYS A 204 11.98 -19.01 -8.93
C LYS A 204 10.57 -19.56 -8.72
N LEU A 205 9.61 -18.75 -8.27
CA LEU A 205 8.28 -19.23 -7.85
C LEU A 205 7.13 -18.79 -8.76
N VAL A 206 7.32 -17.70 -9.50
CA VAL A 206 6.30 -16.99 -10.28
C VAL A 206 7.00 -16.28 -11.48
N PRO A 207 7.36 -17.02 -12.55
CA PRO A 207 8.15 -16.46 -13.65
C PRO A 207 7.40 -15.36 -14.43
N PHE A 208 8.19 -14.50 -15.07
CA PHE A 208 7.73 -13.50 -16.03
C PHE A 208 7.66 -14.08 -17.42
#